data_AF-A0A7S3ZE80-F1
#
_entry.id   AF-A0A7S3ZE80-F1
#
_cell.length_a   1.000
_cell.length_b   1.000
_cell.length_c   1.000
_cell.angle_alpha   90.00
_cell.angle_beta   90.00
_cell.angle_gamma   90.00
#
_symmetry.space_group_name_H-M   'P 1'
#
loop_
_entity.id
_entity.type
_entity.pdbx_description
1 polymer ?
#
loop_
_entity_poly.entity_id
_entity_poly.type
_entity_poly.pdbx_seq_one_letter_code
_entity_poly.pdbx_strand_id
1 'polypeptide(L)'
;RPSLVIDALHLYASRLMRPVWHWPVCIPKDDHPPRDGLNIEFRYDESDFKLIASRVRRLLTFIKDNKEAVLTAARAGYVSTYTATTTDADGTARQDRQKVLDITALKGLQILLGVALEALAVFELASSAQLSEESVFKILRERMTKKGE
;
A
#
# COMPACT_ATOMS: atom_id res chain seq x y z
N ARG A 1 11.08 1.87 -17.55
CA ARG A 1 10.61 0.83 -16.61
C ARG A 1 11.22 1.15 -15.25
N PRO A 2 10.54 0.91 -14.12
CA PRO A 2 11.15 1.12 -12.80
C PRO A 2 12.42 0.28 -12.63
N SER A 3 13.31 0.68 -11.73
CA SER A 3 14.49 -0.10 -11.38
C SER A 3 14.16 -1.47 -10.79
N LEU A 4 15.10 -2.43 -10.87
CA LEU A 4 14.98 -3.75 -10.23
C LEU A 4 14.74 -3.65 -8.71
N VAL A 5 15.30 -2.63 -8.05
CA VAL A 5 15.08 -2.38 -6.62
C VAL A 5 13.61 -2.01 -6.37
N ILE A 6 13.05 -1.14 -7.21
CA ILE A 6 11.64 -0.75 -7.12
C ILE A 6 10.73 -1.94 -7.46
N ASP A 7 11.07 -2.74 -8.47
CA ASP A 7 10.31 -3.95 -8.83
C ASP A 7 10.34 -4.98 -7.70
N ALA A 8 11.49 -5.17 -7.03
CA ALA A 8 11.62 -6.06 -5.87
C ALA A 8 10.74 -5.59 -4.69
N LEU A 9 10.69 -4.28 -4.43
CA LEU A 9 9.81 -3.71 -3.40
C LEU A 9 8.33 -3.91 -3.74
N HIS A 10 7.95 -3.75 -5.01
CA HIS A 10 6.59 -4.04 -5.48
C HIS A 10 6.25 -5.53 -5.32
N LEU A 11 7.12 -6.43 -5.76
CA LEU A 11 6.91 -7.88 -5.62
C LEU A 11 6.79 -8.30 -4.15
N TYR A 12 7.61 -7.72 -3.28
CA TYR A 12 7.53 -7.99 -1.84
C TYR A 12 6.21 -7.50 -1.26
N ALA A 13 5.80 -6.27 -1.57
CA ALA A 13 4.50 -5.73 -1.17
C ALA A 13 3.33 -6.57 -1.66
N SER A 14 3.33 -6.98 -2.94
CA SER A 14 2.30 -7.84 -3.52
C SER A 14 2.23 -9.20 -2.84
N ARG A 15 3.37 -9.84 -2.52
CA ARG A 15 3.39 -11.12 -1.79
C ARG A 15 2.83 -10.99 -0.39
N LEU A 16 3.13 -9.88 0.28
CA LEU A 16 2.70 -9.60 1.64
C LEU A 16 1.18 -9.36 1.71
N MET A 17 0.62 -8.68 0.71
CA MET A 17 -0.81 -8.40 0.60
C MET A 17 -1.61 -9.53 -0.06
N ARG A 18 -0.95 -10.48 -0.75
CA ARG A 18 -1.60 -11.57 -1.49
C ARG A 18 -2.72 -12.29 -0.74
N PRO A 19 -2.59 -12.59 0.57
CA PRO A 19 -3.64 -13.29 1.30
C PRO A 19 -4.95 -12.51 1.36
N VAL A 20 -4.89 -11.17 1.40
CA VAL A 20 -6.04 -10.29 1.63
C VAL A 20 -6.49 -9.52 0.38
N TRP A 21 -5.69 -9.51 -0.69
CA TRP A 21 -5.90 -8.63 -1.84
C TRP A 21 -7.05 -9.06 -2.78
N HIS A 22 -7.27 -10.36 -2.95
CA HIS A 22 -8.20 -10.89 -3.97
C HIS A 22 -9.50 -11.45 -3.40
N TRP A 23 -9.64 -11.47 -2.08
CA TRP A 23 -10.65 -12.25 -1.40
C TRP A 23 -11.52 -11.33 -0.57
N PRO A 24 -12.85 -11.56 -0.55
CA PRO A 24 -13.75 -10.78 0.27
C PRO A 24 -13.34 -10.91 1.74
N VAL A 25 -13.30 -9.75 2.41
CA VAL A 25 -12.96 -9.61 3.83
C VAL A 25 -14.00 -10.27 4.73
N CYS A 26 -15.25 -10.26 4.26
CA CYS A 26 -16.46 -10.69 4.94
C CYS A 26 -17.19 -11.71 4.06
N ILE A 27 -17.71 -12.78 4.66
CA ILE A 27 -18.53 -13.80 3.98
C ILE A 27 -19.90 -13.83 4.68
N PRO A 28 -21.01 -14.01 3.94
CA PRO A 28 -22.30 -14.32 4.56
C PRO A 28 -22.20 -15.61 5.39
N LYS A 29 -22.76 -15.60 6.59
CA LYS A 29 -22.73 -16.76 7.50
C LYS A 29 -23.68 -17.88 7.09
N ASP A 30 -24.72 -17.57 6.30
CA ASP A 30 -25.74 -18.52 5.82
C ASP A 30 -26.06 -18.31 4.32
N ASP A 31 -26.47 -19.39 3.64
CA ASP A 31 -27.00 -19.39 2.26
C ASP A 31 -28.46 -18.86 2.16
N HIS A 32 -29.02 -18.30 3.24
CA HIS A 32 -30.40 -17.82 3.31
C HIS A 32 -30.46 -16.31 3.55
N PRO A 33 -31.42 -15.60 2.90
CA PRO A 33 -31.49 -14.16 3.02
C PRO A 33 -31.79 -13.77 4.48
N PRO A 34 -31.08 -12.77 5.03
CA PRO A 34 -31.22 -12.40 6.43
C PRO A 34 -32.60 -11.80 6.66
N ARG A 35 -33.36 -12.37 7.62
CA ARG A 35 -34.66 -11.82 8.01
C ARG A 35 -34.53 -10.59 8.91
N ASP A 36 -33.48 -10.49 9.71
CA ASP A 36 -33.20 -9.34 10.57
C ASP A 36 -31.71 -9.33 10.94
N GLY A 37 -30.93 -8.44 10.32
CA GLY A 37 -29.51 -8.24 10.66
C GLY A 37 -28.49 -8.91 9.74
N LEU A 38 -27.39 -8.20 9.52
CA LEU A 38 -26.27 -8.58 8.65
C LEU A 38 -25.48 -9.73 9.30
N ASN A 39 -25.82 -10.99 9.00
CA ASN A 39 -25.13 -12.17 9.54
C ASN A 39 -23.84 -12.41 8.73
N ILE A 40 -22.77 -11.70 9.09
CA ILE A 40 -21.46 -11.74 8.41
C ILE A 40 -20.42 -12.40 9.30
N GLU A 41 -19.56 -13.21 8.70
CA GLU A 41 -18.34 -13.73 9.31
C GLU A 41 -17.09 -13.15 8.62
N PHE A 42 -16.07 -12.84 9.41
CA PHE A 42 -14.78 -12.45 8.87
C PHE A 42 -14.03 -13.67 8.39
N ARG A 43 -13.56 -13.65 7.14
CA ARG A 43 -12.85 -14.78 6.53
C ARG A 43 -11.52 -15.11 7.22
N TYR A 44 -10.95 -14.16 7.94
CA TYR A 44 -9.57 -14.22 8.39
C TYR A 44 -9.50 -14.08 9.90
N ASP A 45 -8.56 -14.81 10.48
CA ASP A 45 -8.21 -14.68 11.88
C ASP A 45 -7.61 -13.27 12.13
N GLU A 46 -7.99 -12.66 13.24
CA GLU A 46 -7.48 -11.37 13.71
C GLU A 46 -5.94 -11.40 13.83
N SER A 47 -5.37 -12.53 14.24
CA SER A 47 -3.93 -12.72 14.38
C SER A 47 -3.18 -12.64 13.04
N ASP A 48 -3.73 -13.23 11.97
CA ASP A 48 -3.19 -13.15 10.62
C ASP A 48 -3.26 -11.72 10.08
N PHE A 49 -4.36 -11.01 10.33
CA PHE A 49 -4.52 -9.60 9.94
C PHE A 49 -3.51 -8.69 10.64
N LYS A 50 -3.32 -8.87 11.96
CA LYS A 50 -2.32 -8.12 12.73
C LYS A 50 -0.91 -8.40 12.24
N LEU A 51 -0.61 -9.64 11.88
CA LEU A 51 0.69 -10.02 11.33
C LEU A 51 0.94 -9.32 9.97
N ILE A 52 -0.05 -9.35 9.07
CA ILE A 52 0.04 -8.66 7.78
C ILE A 52 0.22 -7.16 7.99
N ALA A 53 -0.62 -6.52 8.81
CA ALA A 53 -0.53 -5.09 9.12
C ALA A 53 0.84 -4.69 9.70
N SER A 54 1.37 -5.49 10.63
CA SER A 54 2.72 -5.29 11.18
C SER A 54 3.79 -5.33 10.10
N ARG A 55 3.72 -6.29 9.16
CA ARG A 55 4.68 -6.40 8.06
C ARG A 55 4.53 -5.27 7.03
N VAL A 56 3.31 -4.86 6.67
CA VAL A 56 3.06 -3.68 5.81
C VAL A 56 3.67 -2.43 6.45
N ARG A 57 3.44 -2.23 7.75
CA ARG A 57 3.94 -1.07 8.50
C ARG A 57 5.46 -1.01 8.50
N ARG A 58 6.12 -2.14 8.79
CA ARG A 58 7.59 -2.23 8.73
C ARG A 58 8.13 -1.89 7.34
N LEU A 59 7.48 -2.37 6.28
CA LEU A 59 7.90 -2.06 4.90
C LEU A 59 7.74 -0.56 4.59
N LEU A 60 6.61 0.05 4.98
CA LEU A 60 6.38 1.47 4.76
C LEU A 60 7.39 2.33 5.53
N THR A 61 7.65 2.00 6.80
CA THR A 61 8.67 2.69 7.61
C THR A 61 10.05 2.54 7.01
N PHE A 62 10.45 1.32 6.62
CA PHE A 62 11.72 1.08 5.95
C PHE A 62 11.90 1.96 4.71
N ILE A 63 10.88 2.01 3.84
CA ILE A 63 10.91 2.81 2.62
C ILE A 63 10.99 4.32 2.92
N LYS A 64 10.29 4.80 3.96
CA LYS A 64 10.32 6.21 4.35
C LYS A 64 11.68 6.61 4.92
N ASP A 65 12.20 5.82 5.86
CA ASP A 65 13.45 6.12 6.58
C ASP A 65 14.67 5.97 5.66
N ASN A 66 14.60 5.10 4.66
CA ASN A 66 15.70 4.80 3.75
C ASN A 66 15.47 5.35 2.33
N LYS A 67 14.60 6.35 2.17
CA LYS A 67 14.17 6.84 0.85
C LYS A 67 15.36 7.17 -0.08
N GLU A 68 16.34 7.94 0.39
CA GLU A 68 17.48 8.34 -0.43
C GLU A 68 18.41 7.16 -0.75
N ALA A 69 18.58 6.21 0.19
CA ALA A 69 19.36 5.00 -0.04
C ALA A 69 18.69 4.08 -1.07
N VAL A 70 17.36 3.92 -1.00
CA VAL A 70 16.57 3.15 -1.98
C VAL A 70 16.67 3.77 -3.37
N LEU A 71 16.55 5.11 -3.48
CA LEU A 71 16.70 5.82 -4.76
C LEU A 71 18.13 5.74 -5.30
N THR A 72 19.14 5.74 -4.43
CA THR A 72 20.54 5.58 -4.82
C THR A 72 20.81 4.16 -5.32
N ALA A 73 20.31 3.14 -4.61
CA ALA A 73 20.42 1.74 -5.03
C ALA A 73 19.66 1.46 -6.33
N ALA A 74 18.48 2.05 -6.51
CA ALA A 74 17.70 2.00 -7.74
C ALA A 74 18.51 2.49 -8.94
N ARG A 75 19.30 3.55 -8.77
CA ARG A 75 20.21 4.08 -9.80
C ARG A 75 21.46 3.22 -9.99
N ALA A 76 22.04 2.70 -8.90
CA ALA A 76 23.23 1.84 -8.95
C ALA A 76 22.97 0.49 -9.64
N GLY A 77 21.72 -0.01 -9.63
CA GLY A 77 21.32 -1.18 -10.42
C GLY A 77 21.33 -0.94 -11.95
N TYR A 78 21.51 0.30 -12.41
CA TYR A 78 21.56 0.71 -13.82
C TYR A 78 22.97 1.07 -14.29
N VAL A 79 24.01 0.36 -13.84
CA VAL A 79 25.41 0.57 -14.31
C VAL A 79 25.61 0.25 -15.81
N SER A 80 24.58 -0.10 -16.57
CA SER A 80 24.67 -0.15 -18.03
C SER A 80 23.31 0.08 -18.68
N THR A 81 23.10 1.24 -19.33
CA THR A 81 22.64 1.37 -20.73
C THR A 81 21.85 2.64 -21.10
N TYR A 82 21.39 3.52 -20.21
CA TYR A 82 20.67 4.73 -20.68
C TYR A 82 20.84 5.96 -19.80
N THR A 83 21.99 6.64 -19.91
CA THR A 83 22.03 8.10 -19.74
C THR A 83 21.53 8.73 -21.04
N ALA A 84 20.22 8.84 -21.22
CA ALA A 84 19.66 9.64 -22.30
C ALA A 84 19.72 11.12 -21.90
N THR A 85 20.86 11.77 -22.13
CA THR A 85 20.94 13.22 -22.15
C THR A 85 20.21 13.68 -23.42
N THR A 86 18.95 14.09 -23.31
CA THR A 86 18.30 14.83 -24.39
C THR A 86 18.69 16.29 -24.23
N THR A 87 19.56 16.74 -25.12
CA THR A 87 19.86 18.15 -25.31
C THR A 87 18.77 18.71 -26.22
N ASP A 88 17.96 19.66 -25.71
CA ASP A 88 17.05 20.41 -26.57
C ASP A 88 17.87 21.31 -27.55
N ALA A 89 17.26 21.82 -28.61
CA ALA A 89 17.93 22.65 -29.63
C ALA A 89 18.66 23.88 -29.05
N ASP A 90 18.26 24.32 -27.84
CA ASP A 90 18.83 25.44 -27.11
C ASP A 90 19.99 25.06 -26.16
N GLY A 91 20.53 23.83 -26.24
CA GLY A 91 21.72 23.42 -25.48
C GLY A 91 21.47 23.09 -23.99
N THR A 92 20.21 23.02 -23.56
CA THR A 92 19.87 22.73 -22.16
C THR A 92 19.80 21.21 -21.93
N ALA A 93 20.62 20.68 -21.02
CA ALA A 93 20.56 19.27 -20.63
C ALA A 93 19.37 19.02 -19.69
N ARG A 94 18.36 18.25 -20.13
CA ARG A 94 17.23 17.86 -19.28
C ARG A 94 17.52 16.58 -18.48
N GLN A 95 17.16 16.59 -17.19
CA GLN A 95 17.41 15.49 -16.24
C GLN A 95 16.67 14.19 -16.62
N ASP A 96 17.47 13.14 -16.78
CA ASP A 96 17.28 11.74 -16.38
C ASP A 96 15.84 11.30 -16.05
N ARG A 97 15.03 11.04 -17.10
CA ARG A 97 13.65 10.53 -17.00
C ARG A 97 13.52 9.33 -16.05
N GLN A 98 14.56 8.52 -15.90
CA GLN A 98 14.55 7.33 -15.06
C GLN A 98 14.44 7.69 -13.57
N LYS A 99 15.14 8.74 -13.13
CA LYS A 99 15.03 9.25 -11.76
C LYS A 99 13.60 9.68 -11.42
N VAL A 100 12.91 10.34 -12.37
CA VAL A 100 11.52 10.77 -12.19
C VAL A 100 10.59 9.55 -12.08
N LEU A 101 10.81 8.51 -12.91
CA LEU A 101 10.05 7.26 -12.85
C LEU A 101 10.23 6.54 -11.52
N ASP A 102 11.47 6.38 -11.02
CA ASP A 102 11.74 5.68 -9.77
C ASP A 102 11.16 6.43 -8.55
N ILE A 103 11.25 7.77 -8.54
CA ILE A 103 10.61 8.59 -7.50
C ILE A 103 9.09 8.42 -7.54
N THR A 104 8.50 8.43 -8.74
CA THR A 104 7.05 8.31 -8.92
C THR A 104 6.56 6.93 -8.49
N ALA A 105 7.25 5.87 -8.89
CA ALA A 105 6.92 4.50 -8.52
C ALA A 105 7.08 4.27 -6.99
N LEU A 106 8.14 4.80 -6.38
CA LEU A 106 8.34 4.70 -4.94
C LEU A 106 7.26 5.45 -4.16
N LYS A 107 6.86 6.65 -4.61
CA LYS A 107 5.75 7.40 -4.02
C LYS A 107 4.42 6.65 -4.17
N GLY A 108 4.15 6.08 -5.34
CA GLY A 108 2.96 5.25 -5.58
C GLY A 108 2.88 4.07 -4.62
N LEU A 109 4.01 3.37 -4.42
CA LEU A 109 4.09 2.26 -3.46
C LEU A 109 3.85 2.73 -2.01
N GLN A 110 4.43 3.87 -1.59
CA GLN A 110 4.19 4.42 -0.26
C GLN A 110 2.72 4.75 -0.01
N ILE A 111 2.04 5.34 -0.99
CA ILE A 111 0.61 5.65 -0.92
C ILE A 111 -0.20 4.36 -0.79
N LEU A 112 0.08 3.36 -1.64
CA LEU A 112 -0.63 2.08 -1.63
C LEU A 112 -0.48 1.35 -0.29
N LEU A 113 0.73 1.31 0.27
CA LEU A 113 0.98 0.72 1.60
C LEU A 113 0.29 1.51 2.72
N GLY A 114 0.22 2.85 2.59
CA GLY A 114 -0.51 3.70 3.53
C GLY A 114 -2.01 3.39 3.53
N VAL A 115 -2.63 3.33 2.34
CA VAL A 115 -4.04 2.97 2.18
C VAL A 115 -4.32 1.55 2.68
N ALA A 116 -3.42 0.61 2.39
CA ALA A 116 -3.53 -0.76 2.92
C ALA A 116 -3.55 -0.79 4.46
N LEU A 117 -2.69 -0.02 5.13
CA LEU A 117 -2.69 0.04 6.60
C LEU A 117 -3.98 0.63 7.16
N GLU A 118 -4.54 1.65 6.52
CA GLU A 118 -5.83 2.20 6.95
C GLU A 118 -6.94 1.16 6.79
N ALA A 119 -7.00 0.47 5.65
CA ALA A 119 -7.99 -0.60 5.42
C ALA A 119 -7.86 -1.75 6.45
N LEU A 120 -6.63 -2.16 6.78
CA LEU A 120 -6.39 -3.17 7.81
C LEU A 120 -6.78 -2.69 9.21
N ALA A 121 -6.59 -1.41 9.53
CA ALA A 121 -7.00 -0.84 10.82
C ALA A 121 -8.53 -0.75 10.95
N VAL A 122 -9.23 -0.51 9.84
CA VAL A 122 -10.70 -0.54 9.80
C VAL A 122 -11.22 -1.94 10.05
N PHE A 123 -10.58 -2.94 9.45
CA PHE A 123 -10.90 -4.34 9.71
C PHE A 123 -10.76 -4.68 11.19
N GLU A 124 -9.63 -4.33 11.82
CA GLU A 124 -9.39 -4.59 13.25
C GLU A 124 -10.48 -3.96 14.14
N LEU A 125 -10.91 -2.73 13.81
CA LEU A 125 -12.01 -2.08 14.52
C LEU A 125 -13.34 -2.81 14.31
N ALA A 126 -13.65 -3.19 13.07
CA ALA A 126 -14.87 -3.90 12.73
C ALA A 126 -14.91 -5.34 13.28
N SER A 127 -13.76 -6.00 13.47
CA SER A 127 -13.68 -7.34 14.07
C SER A 127 -13.76 -7.30 15.59
N SER A 128 -13.15 -6.29 16.22
CA SER A 128 -13.14 -6.12 17.68
C SER A 128 -14.49 -5.69 18.24
N ALA A 129 -15.34 -5.12 17.39
CA ALA A 129 -16.53 -4.44 17.82
C ALA A 129 -17.71 -4.98 17.02
N GLN A 130 -18.73 -5.46 17.71
CA GLN A 130 -20.07 -5.65 17.14
C GLN A 130 -20.70 -4.28 16.80
N LEU A 131 -19.98 -3.45 16.06
CA LEU A 131 -20.36 -2.08 15.72
C LEU A 131 -21.23 -2.09 14.48
N SER A 132 -22.29 -1.29 14.54
CA SER A 132 -23.10 -0.96 13.37
C SER A 132 -22.23 -0.31 12.29
N GLU A 133 -22.59 -0.56 11.03
CA GLU A 133 -21.95 -0.01 9.83
C GLU A 133 -21.72 1.52 9.93
N GLU A 134 -22.69 2.24 10.50
CA GLU A 134 -22.66 3.68 10.71
C GLU A 134 -21.50 4.15 11.63
N SER A 135 -21.17 3.34 12.64
CA SER A 135 -20.07 3.64 13.56
C SER A 135 -18.70 3.45 12.90
N VAL A 136 -18.56 2.43 12.04
CA VAL A 136 -17.34 2.19 11.27
C VAL A 136 -17.09 3.32 10.28
N PHE A 137 -18.13 3.75 9.54
CA PHE A 137 -18.03 4.88 8.61
C PHE A 137 -17.69 6.21 9.30
N LYS A 138 -18.22 6.44 10.51
CA LYS A 138 -17.91 7.64 11.28
C LYS A 138 -16.43 7.68 11.71
N ILE A 139 -15.90 6.58 12.25
CA ILE A 139 -14.49 6.47 12.65
C ILE A 139 -13.56 6.66 11.45
N LEU A 140 -13.93 6.06 10.31
CA LEU A 140 -13.23 6.22 9.04
C LEU A 140 -13.15 7.69 8.61
N ARG A 141 -14.28 8.38 8.62
CA ARG A 141 -14.35 9.80 8.22
C ARG A 141 -13.49 10.67 9.13
N GLU A 142 -13.54 10.45 10.44
CA GLU A 142 -12.74 11.19 11.42
C GLU A 142 -11.24 10.94 11.31
N ARG A 143 -10.82 9.71 10.94
CA ARG A 143 -9.40 9.39 10.72
C ARG A 143 -8.87 9.93 9.39
N MET A 144 -9.70 9.97 8.35
CA MET A 144 -9.33 10.56 7.07
C MET A 144 -9.24 12.08 7.12
N THR A 145 -10.08 12.76 7.90
CA THR A 145 -10.02 14.23 8.05
C THR A 145 -8.85 14.70 8.91
N LYS A 146 -8.45 13.94 9.94
CA LYS A 146 -7.32 14.30 10.82
C LYS A 146 -5.92 14.16 10.19
N LYS A 147 -5.78 13.55 9.00
CA LYS A 147 -4.49 13.41 8.29
C LYS A 147 -4.32 14.38 7.13
N GLY A 148 -5.26 15.30 6.93
CA GLY A 148 -5.24 16.33 5.90
C GLY A 148 -4.61 17.66 6.31
N GLU A 149 -4.15 17.80 7.54
CA GLU A 149 -3.42 18.99 8.06
C GLU A 149 -1.91 18.71 8.21
#